data_AF-A0A531K1R6-F1
#
_entry.id   AF-A0A531K1R6-F1
#
_cell.length_a   1.000
_cell.length_b   1.000
_cell.length_c   1.000
_cell.angle_alpha   90.00
_cell.angle_beta   90.00
_cell.angle_gamma   90.00
#
_symmetry.space_group_name_H-M   'P 1'
#
loop_
_entity.id
_entity.type
_entity.pdbx_description
1 polymer ?
#
loop_
_entity_poly.entity_id
_entity_poly.type
_entity_poly.pdbx_seq_one_letter_code
_entity_poly.pdbx_strand_id
1 'polypeptide(L)'
;ADALYRRADWRWAQDGGATVSHGWRPEKGFLRYRWQGYDEAVILYVLGLASPTHPLPPESYAAWLSTYKWKKIYGRELVYAGPLFVHQFSHVWIDFRGIRDAFMHRHGTDYFENSRQATYLQRDYAIRNPKGFVGYDENCWGVTASDGPGLKKLPLTIGGRRFFGYLARGAPFGPDDGTLSPWAAITSLPFAPEIVLPVLRHFREIDLHEGNPYGFTASFNPTIAAADGRACGWVSPDHVGINQGAIALMIENYRSDFLWRLMRRVPAIATGLRRAGFSGGWL
;
A
#
# COMPACT_ATOMS: atom_id res chain seq x y z
N ALA A 1 16.27 -2.30 20.09
CA ALA A 1 15.41 -1.46 19.23
C ALA A 1 15.82 0.01 19.26
N ASP A 2 15.74 0.69 20.41
CA ASP A 2 16.06 2.13 20.53
C ASP A 2 17.46 2.50 19.98
N ALA A 3 18.49 1.73 20.34
CA ALA A 3 19.85 1.93 19.82
C ALA A 3 19.95 1.87 18.28
N LEU A 4 19.13 1.04 17.61
CA LEU A 4 19.11 1.00 16.14
C LEU A 4 18.41 2.23 15.57
N TYR A 5 17.29 2.64 16.15
CA TYR A 5 16.55 3.83 15.74
C TYR A 5 17.40 5.11 15.86
N ARG A 6 18.10 5.28 16.99
CA ARG A 6 19.01 6.42 17.23
C ARG A 6 20.21 6.46 16.28
N ARG A 7 20.59 5.32 15.69
CA ARG A 7 21.71 5.24 14.74
C ARG A 7 21.30 5.55 13.30
N ALA A 8 20.00 5.63 13.00
CA ALA A 8 19.54 6.01 11.67
C ALA A 8 19.83 7.50 11.42
N ASP A 9 20.70 7.79 10.46
CA ASP A 9 21.04 9.15 10.06
C ASP A 9 20.10 9.64 8.95
N TRP A 10 18.99 10.25 9.36
CA TRP A 10 17.98 10.74 8.42
C TRP A 10 18.43 11.96 7.63
N ARG A 11 19.32 12.79 8.20
CA ARG A 11 19.91 13.94 7.50
C ARG A 11 20.84 13.49 6.39
N TRP A 12 21.66 12.48 6.66
CA TRP A 12 22.49 11.86 5.63
C TRP A 12 21.62 11.26 4.51
N ALA A 13 20.53 10.57 4.87
CA ALA A 13 19.61 9.96 3.90
C ALA A 13 18.90 10.97 2.96
N GLN A 14 18.97 12.27 3.26
CA GLN A 14 18.48 13.33 2.37
C GLN A 14 19.38 13.59 1.17
N ASP A 15 20.65 13.13 1.14
CA ASP A 15 21.55 13.41 0.01
C ASP A 15 21.56 14.90 -0.38
N GLY A 16 21.64 15.78 0.63
CA GLY A 16 21.63 17.25 0.46
C GLY A 16 20.32 17.89 -0.02
N GLY A 17 19.27 17.12 -0.31
CA GLY A 17 17.96 17.64 -0.77
C GLY A 17 16.90 17.72 0.33
N ALA A 18 15.70 18.22 -0.02
CA ALA A 18 14.63 18.39 0.97
C ALA A 18 13.96 17.06 1.37
N THR A 19 13.76 16.13 0.43
CA THR A 19 13.13 14.82 0.68
C THR A 19 14.14 13.72 1.01
N VAL A 20 13.71 12.53 1.42
CA VAL A 20 14.64 11.39 1.65
C VAL A 20 14.90 10.67 0.32
N SER A 21 16.16 10.28 0.06
CA SER A 21 16.51 9.46 -1.10
C SER A 21 15.98 8.02 -0.92
N HIS A 22 15.62 7.35 -2.03
CA HIS A 22 15.20 5.94 -1.98
C HIS A 22 16.32 5.00 -1.52
N GLY A 23 17.57 5.42 -1.62
CA GLY A 23 18.67 4.65 -1.09
C GLY A 23 20.02 5.12 -1.57
N TRP A 24 21.02 4.39 -1.11
CA TRP A 24 22.42 4.62 -1.42
C TRP A 24 23.10 3.28 -1.67
N ARG A 25 24.12 3.28 -2.53
CA ARG A 25 24.94 2.11 -2.82
C ARG A 25 26.40 2.45 -2.56
N PRO A 26 27.16 1.57 -1.89
CA PRO A 26 28.61 1.69 -1.82
C PRO A 26 29.18 1.95 -3.21
N GLU A 27 30.14 2.89 -3.28
CA GLU A 27 30.87 3.27 -4.51
C GLU A 27 30.03 3.96 -5.60
N LYS A 28 28.70 3.81 -5.60
CA LYS A 28 27.79 4.39 -6.62
C LYS A 28 27.00 5.59 -6.13
N GLY A 29 27.03 5.87 -4.83
CA GLY A 29 26.35 7.02 -4.24
C GLY A 29 24.84 6.82 -4.10
N PHE A 30 24.13 7.92 -3.93
CA PHE A 30 22.68 7.94 -3.77
C PHE A 30 21.93 7.65 -5.07
N LEU A 31 20.76 7.04 -4.93
CA LEU A 31 19.83 6.85 -6.04
C LEU A 31 19.19 8.19 -6.42
N ARG A 32 18.93 8.38 -7.71
CA ARG A 32 18.21 9.56 -8.23
C ARG A 32 16.77 9.68 -7.73
N TYR A 33 16.16 8.58 -7.29
CA TYR A 33 14.76 8.54 -6.87
C TYR A 33 14.63 8.96 -5.41
N ARG A 34 13.55 9.65 -5.10
CA ARG A 34 13.31 10.27 -3.79
C ARG A 34 11.87 10.09 -3.38
N TRP A 35 11.65 9.95 -2.09
CA TRP A 35 10.32 9.82 -1.51
C TRP A 35 9.57 11.14 -1.70
N GLN A 36 8.45 11.09 -2.40
CA GLN A 36 7.65 12.24 -2.85
C GLN A 36 6.20 11.79 -2.90
N GLY A 37 5.37 12.35 -2.04
CA GLY A 37 4.05 11.82 -1.79
C GLY A 37 3.00 12.19 -2.85
N TYR A 38 1.79 11.66 -2.80
CA TYR A 38 1.37 10.64 -1.86
C TYR A 38 1.94 9.26 -2.26
N ASP A 39 2.74 8.70 -1.37
CA ASP A 39 3.43 7.41 -1.47
C ASP A 39 3.34 6.69 -0.11
N GLU A 40 3.88 5.48 -0.01
CA GLU A 40 3.80 4.64 1.19
C GLU A 40 4.62 5.16 2.39
N ALA A 41 5.35 6.27 2.23
CA ALA A 41 6.44 6.68 3.11
C ALA A 41 6.02 7.57 4.29
N VAL A 42 4.73 7.69 4.62
CA VAL A 42 4.28 8.54 5.75
C VAL A 42 5.03 8.17 7.04
N ILE A 43 5.13 6.86 7.35
CA ILE A 43 5.86 6.36 8.53
C ILE A 43 7.35 6.71 8.50
N LEU A 44 7.97 6.75 7.32
CA LEU A 44 9.38 7.11 7.16
C LEU A 44 9.59 8.56 7.62
N TYR A 45 8.73 9.48 7.18
CA TYR A 45 8.81 10.88 7.59
C TYR A 45 8.49 11.07 9.08
N VAL A 46 7.49 10.36 9.61
CA VAL A 46 7.17 10.37 11.05
C VAL A 46 8.39 9.96 11.88
N LEU A 47 9.03 8.82 11.54
CA LEU A 47 10.21 8.35 12.24
C LEU A 47 11.42 9.29 12.08
N GLY A 48 11.63 9.84 10.88
CA GLY A 48 12.73 10.75 10.61
C GLY A 48 12.60 12.09 11.33
N LEU A 49 11.41 12.67 11.36
CA LEU A 49 11.14 13.90 12.12
C LEU A 49 11.29 13.69 13.63
N ALA A 50 10.97 12.49 14.13
CA ALA A 50 11.05 12.17 15.54
C ALA A 50 12.46 11.84 16.06
N SER A 51 13.43 11.62 15.16
CA SER A 51 14.74 11.12 15.56
C SER A 51 15.40 12.05 16.58
N PRO A 52 15.90 11.52 17.72
CA PRO A 52 16.52 12.35 18.76
C PRO A 52 17.98 12.71 18.44
N THR A 53 18.58 12.07 17.45
CA THR A 53 20.01 12.20 17.11
C THR A 53 20.23 12.84 15.75
N HIS A 54 19.50 12.37 14.73
CA HIS A 54 19.64 12.84 13.35
C HIS A 54 18.27 13.21 12.75
N PRO A 55 17.51 14.16 13.32
CA PRO A 55 16.16 14.48 12.85
C PRO A 55 16.17 15.07 11.44
N LEU A 56 15.20 14.65 10.63
CA LEU A 56 14.80 15.39 9.44
C LEU A 56 14.35 16.80 9.85
N PRO A 57 14.71 17.83 9.09
CA PRO A 57 14.21 19.17 9.34
C PRO A 57 12.73 19.28 8.90
N PRO A 58 11.92 20.18 9.49
CA PRO A 58 10.48 20.27 9.21
C PRO A 58 10.12 20.45 7.73
N GLU A 59 10.94 21.17 6.97
CA GLU A 59 10.77 21.39 5.53
C GLU A 59 10.77 20.08 4.72
N SER A 60 11.38 19.00 5.23
CA SER A 60 11.36 17.70 4.57
C SER A 60 9.95 17.15 4.41
N TYR A 61 9.11 17.35 5.42
CA TYR A 61 7.71 16.91 5.37
C TYR A 61 6.90 17.75 4.39
N ALA A 62 7.07 19.07 4.41
CA ALA A 62 6.43 19.97 3.44
C ALA A 62 6.84 19.64 2.00
N ALA A 63 8.12 19.34 1.77
CA ALA A 63 8.63 18.94 0.46
C ALA A 63 8.02 17.60 0.00
N TRP A 64 7.82 16.64 0.90
CA TRP A 64 7.15 15.38 0.59
C TRP A 64 5.67 15.55 0.25
N LEU A 65 4.96 16.43 0.97
CA LEU A 65 3.56 16.75 0.68
C LEU A 65 3.36 17.48 -0.66
N SER A 66 4.41 18.12 -1.21
CA SER A 66 4.31 19.00 -2.39
C SER A 66 3.79 18.31 -3.66
N THR A 67 3.91 17.00 -3.76
CA THR A 67 3.51 16.20 -4.92
C THR A 67 2.14 15.53 -4.77
N TYR A 68 1.44 15.79 -3.65
CA TYR A 68 0.09 15.27 -3.39
C TYR A 68 -0.90 15.69 -4.47
N LYS A 69 -1.79 14.75 -4.85
CA LYS A 69 -2.84 15.00 -5.84
C LYS A 69 -4.18 14.59 -5.27
N TRP A 70 -4.96 15.57 -4.81
CA TRP A 70 -6.38 15.38 -4.51
C TRP A 70 -7.14 15.15 -5.82
N LYS A 71 -7.96 14.10 -5.88
CA LYS A 71 -8.73 13.76 -7.08
C LYS A 71 -10.14 13.36 -6.70
N LYS A 72 -11.07 13.65 -7.60
CA LYS A 72 -12.41 13.06 -7.64
C LYS A 72 -12.46 11.97 -8.71
N ILE A 73 -12.60 10.71 -8.31
CA ILE A 73 -12.57 9.54 -9.19
C ILE A 73 -13.80 8.69 -8.86
N TYR A 74 -14.63 8.43 -9.87
CA TYR A 74 -15.83 7.60 -9.71
C TYR A 74 -16.78 8.09 -8.60
N GLY A 75 -16.81 9.41 -8.36
CA GLY A 75 -17.60 10.03 -7.30
C GLY A 75 -16.91 10.11 -5.93
N ARG A 76 -15.70 9.54 -5.79
CA ARG A 76 -14.91 9.51 -4.55
C ARG A 76 -13.82 10.55 -4.56
N GLU A 77 -13.63 11.23 -3.43
CA GLU A 77 -12.59 12.22 -3.27
C GLU A 77 -11.51 11.71 -2.31
N LEU A 78 -10.25 11.75 -2.77
CA LEU A 78 -9.10 11.22 -2.04
C LEU A 78 -7.79 11.83 -2.54
N VAL A 79 -6.74 11.81 -1.71
CA VAL A 79 -5.38 11.90 -2.21
C VAL A 79 -5.05 10.58 -2.90
N TYR A 80 -4.73 10.66 -4.19
CA TYR A 80 -4.67 9.48 -5.05
C TYR A 80 -3.25 8.94 -5.22
N ALA A 81 -3.13 7.63 -5.02
CA ALA A 81 -2.05 6.79 -5.54
C ALA A 81 -2.68 5.54 -6.19
N GLY A 82 -2.09 5.08 -7.29
CA GLY A 82 -2.64 3.97 -8.09
C GLY A 82 -2.55 2.60 -7.42
N PRO A 83 -1.35 2.16 -6.98
CA PRO A 83 -1.21 0.90 -6.25
C PRO A 83 -1.87 1.00 -4.87
N LEU A 84 -2.71 0.03 -4.52
CA LEU A 84 -3.46 0.07 -3.26
C LEU A 84 -2.56 0.07 -2.01
N PHE A 85 -1.39 -0.57 -2.08
CA PHE A 85 -0.47 -0.69 -0.93
C PHE A 85 0.00 0.67 -0.37
N VAL A 86 0.04 1.71 -1.21
CA VAL A 86 0.39 3.08 -0.80
C VAL A 86 -0.54 3.59 0.30
N HIS A 87 -1.82 3.23 0.22
CA HIS A 87 -2.85 3.58 1.21
C HIS A 87 -2.83 2.67 2.45
N GLN A 88 -1.94 1.68 2.52
CA GLN A 88 -1.99 0.61 3.51
C GLN A 88 -0.72 0.51 4.36
N PHE A 89 0.47 0.62 3.76
CA PHE A 89 1.72 0.26 4.44
C PHE A 89 2.01 1.10 5.68
N SER A 90 1.82 2.42 5.62
CA SER A 90 1.95 3.26 6.82
C SER A 90 0.85 2.98 7.85
N HIS A 91 -0.35 2.56 7.41
CA HIS A 91 -1.46 2.20 8.28
C HIS A 91 -1.28 0.87 9.00
N VAL A 92 -0.38 -0.01 8.56
CA VAL A 92 -0.03 -1.22 9.33
C VAL A 92 0.41 -0.85 10.75
N TRP A 93 1.14 0.26 10.87
CA TRP A 93 1.78 0.68 12.10
C TRP A 93 1.12 1.88 12.74
N ILE A 94 0.67 2.86 11.95
CA ILE A 94 0.13 4.11 12.48
C ILE A 94 -1.38 4.10 12.34
N ASP A 95 -2.07 4.35 13.45
CA ASP A 95 -3.50 4.60 13.41
C ASP A 95 -3.76 6.05 13.01
N PHE A 96 -4.33 6.25 11.83
CA PHE A 96 -4.65 7.58 11.33
C PHE A 96 -6.08 8.04 11.65
N ARG A 97 -6.89 7.24 12.36
CA ARG A 97 -8.27 7.61 12.71
C ARG A 97 -8.30 8.86 13.58
N GLY A 98 -8.98 9.89 13.10
CA GLY A 98 -9.20 11.13 13.84
C GLY A 98 -7.98 12.02 13.99
N ILE A 99 -6.83 11.68 13.39
CA ILE A 99 -5.64 12.53 13.37
C ILE A 99 -5.42 13.12 11.97
N ARG A 100 -5.07 14.40 11.90
CA ARG A 100 -4.99 15.13 10.63
C ARG A 100 -3.79 16.04 10.61
N ASP A 101 -3.03 16.01 9.52
CA ASP A 101 -2.09 17.06 9.17
C ASP A 101 -2.82 18.25 8.51
N ALA A 102 -2.07 19.29 8.15
CA ALA A 102 -2.63 20.47 7.49
C ALA A 102 -3.26 20.16 6.11
N PHE A 103 -2.76 19.16 5.38
CA PHE A 103 -3.31 18.80 4.06
C PHE A 103 -4.69 18.17 4.23
N MET A 104 -4.82 17.14 5.06
CA MET A 104 -6.07 16.43 5.29
C MET A 104 -7.10 17.30 6.01
N HIS A 105 -6.66 18.20 6.89
CA HIS A 105 -7.54 19.19 7.53
C HIS A 105 -8.24 20.09 6.51
N ARG A 106 -7.54 20.56 5.46
CA ARG A 106 -8.16 21.37 4.38
C ARG A 106 -9.23 20.62 3.59
N HIS A 107 -9.16 19.30 3.55
CA HIS A 107 -10.13 18.43 2.89
C HIS A 107 -11.20 17.87 3.85
N GLY A 108 -11.19 18.28 5.12
CA GLY A 108 -12.20 17.87 6.11
C GLY A 108 -12.18 16.37 6.45
N THR A 109 -11.09 15.66 6.15
CA THR A 109 -10.97 14.20 6.29
C THR A 109 -9.66 13.81 7.00
N ASP A 110 -9.40 12.52 7.17
CA ASP A 110 -8.14 11.96 7.67
C ASP A 110 -7.62 10.84 6.75
N TYR A 111 -6.39 10.38 6.98
CA TYR A 111 -5.79 9.35 6.11
C TYR A 111 -6.50 7.99 6.24
N PHE A 112 -7.18 7.69 7.36
CA PHE A 112 -7.94 6.45 7.50
C PHE A 112 -9.16 6.44 6.57
N GLU A 113 -9.92 7.54 6.56
CA GLU A 113 -11.03 7.71 5.64
C GLU A 113 -10.55 7.79 4.19
N ASN A 114 -9.39 8.40 3.92
CA ASN A 114 -8.77 8.38 2.59
C ASN A 114 -8.51 6.96 2.10
N SER A 115 -7.94 6.09 2.94
CA SER A 115 -7.67 4.69 2.62
C SER A 115 -8.96 3.87 2.47
N ARG A 116 -10.02 4.23 3.20
CA ARG A 116 -11.37 3.69 2.98
C ARG A 116 -11.87 4.07 1.57
N GLN A 117 -11.77 5.34 1.18
CA GLN A 117 -12.14 5.78 -0.18
C GLN A 117 -11.30 5.10 -1.27
N ALA A 118 -10.00 4.91 -1.06
CA ALA A 118 -9.14 4.16 -1.98
C ALA A 118 -9.55 2.68 -2.10
N THR A 119 -9.93 2.05 -0.99
CA THR A 119 -10.43 0.67 -0.97
C THR A 119 -11.70 0.53 -1.80
N TYR A 120 -12.67 1.43 -1.59
CA TYR A 120 -13.87 1.43 -2.41
C TYR A 120 -13.62 1.77 -3.88
N LEU A 121 -12.68 2.67 -4.17
CA LEU A 121 -12.28 3.00 -5.54
C LEU A 121 -11.76 1.77 -6.29
N GLN A 122 -11.01 0.89 -5.61
CA GLN A 122 -10.52 -0.37 -6.19
C GLN A 122 -11.66 -1.32 -6.53
N ARG A 123 -12.66 -1.46 -5.65
CA ARG A 123 -13.87 -2.24 -5.93
C ARG A 123 -14.67 -1.65 -7.10
N ASP A 124 -14.88 -0.34 -7.13
CA ASP A 124 -15.60 0.33 -8.23
C ASP A 124 -14.88 0.16 -9.57
N TYR A 125 -13.55 0.19 -9.57
CA TYR A 125 -12.75 -0.10 -10.77
C TYR A 125 -12.96 -1.52 -11.26
N ALA A 126 -12.95 -2.50 -10.35
CA ALA A 126 -13.15 -3.90 -10.71
C ALA A 126 -14.55 -4.18 -11.24
N ILE A 127 -15.60 -3.60 -10.63
CA ILE A 127 -16.97 -3.71 -11.14
C ILE A 127 -17.09 -3.12 -12.55
N ARG A 128 -16.45 -1.97 -12.81
CA ARG A 128 -16.48 -1.33 -14.12
C ARG A 128 -15.67 -2.07 -15.17
N ASN A 129 -14.61 -2.76 -14.74
CA ASN A 129 -13.71 -3.56 -15.57
C ASN A 129 -13.43 -2.96 -16.97
N PRO A 130 -12.86 -1.74 -17.06
CA PRO A 130 -12.76 -1.02 -18.33
C PRO A 130 -11.86 -1.73 -19.36
N LYS A 131 -11.04 -2.69 -18.93
CA LYS A 131 -10.15 -3.49 -19.79
C LYS A 131 -10.72 -4.88 -20.09
N GLY A 132 -11.90 -5.23 -19.57
CA GLY A 132 -12.56 -6.51 -19.80
C GLY A 132 -11.65 -7.70 -19.49
N PHE A 133 -10.98 -7.71 -18.32
CA PHE A 133 -10.24 -8.86 -17.82
C PHE A 133 -11.19 -9.84 -17.12
N VAL A 134 -10.90 -11.14 -17.19
CA VAL A 134 -11.72 -12.16 -16.53
C VAL A 134 -11.57 -12.05 -15.02
N GLY A 135 -12.66 -12.31 -14.30
CA GLY A 135 -12.69 -12.40 -12.85
C GLY A 135 -12.76 -11.06 -12.11
N TYR A 136 -12.64 -9.92 -12.78
CA TYR A 136 -12.83 -8.62 -12.13
C TYR A 136 -14.30 -8.40 -11.81
N ASP A 137 -14.63 -8.28 -10.52
CA ASP A 137 -15.99 -8.02 -10.06
C ASP A 137 -16.01 -7.36 -8.67
N GLU A 138 -17.18 -7.36 -8.05
CA GLU A 138 -17.43 -6.74 -6.76
C GLU A 138 -16.80 -7.47 -5.55
N ASN A 139 -16.47 -8.75 -5.72
CA ASN A 139 -15.86 -9.65 -4.73
C ASN A 139 -14.46 -10.13 -5.17
N CYS A 140 -13.96 -9.69 -6.32
CA CYS A 140 -12.67 -10.07 -6.86
C CYS A 140 -11.94 -8.84 -7.43
N TRP A 141 -11.15 -8.22 -6.56
CA TRP A 141 -10.39 -6.99 -6.83
C TRP A 141 -9.14 -6.94 -5.96
N GLY A 142 -8.28 -5.94 -6.19
CA GLY A 142 -7.01 -5.76 -5.47
C GLY A 142 -5.85 -5.53 -6.43
N VAL A 143 -5.82 -4.34 -7.05
CA VAL A 143 -4.75 -3.97 -7.99
C VAL A 143 -3.64 -3.24 -7.23
N THR A 144 -2.47 -3.86 -7.18
CA THR A 144 -1.30 -3.32 -6.48
C THR A 144 0.01 -3.86 -7.07
N ALA A 145 1.15 -3.35 -6.60
CA ALA A 145 2.45 -3.88 -7.00
C ALA A 145 2.59 -5.37 -6.63
N SER A 146 2.87 -6.20 -7.63
CA SER A 146 2.94 -7.65 -7.44
C SER A 146 3.73 -8.32 -8.56
N ASP A 147 4.05 -9.59 -8.35
CA ASP A 147 4.42 -10.50 -9.43
C ASP A 147 3.21 -10.76 -10.35
N GLY A 148 3.49 -11.43 -11.46
CA GLY A 148 2.56 -11.67 -12.55
C GLY A 148 3.11 -12.72 -13.51
N PRO A 149 2.31 -13.12 -14.50
CA PRO A 149 2.57 -14.28 -15.35
C PRO A 149 3.67 -14.04 -16.40
N GLY A 150 4.12 -12.80 -16.60
CA GLY A 150 5.24 -12.51 -17.50
C GLY A 150 6.59 -12.95 -16.95
N LEU A 151 7.59 -13.13 -17.83
CA LEU A 151 8.95 -13.41 -17.41
C LEU A 151 9.66 -12.12 -16.94
N LYS A 152 10.68 -12.26 -16.08
CA LYS A 152 11.41 -11.12 -15.49
C LYS A 152 11.88 -10.05 -16.48
N LYS A 153 12.20 -10.43 -17.72
CA LYS A 153 12.70 -9.52 -18.77
C LYS A 153 11.77 -9.38 -19.98
N LEU A 154 10.75 -10.21 -20.12
CA LEU A 154 9.89 -10.24 -21.30
C LEU A 154 8.44 -10.51 -20.91
N PRO A 155 7.48 -9.65 -21.33
CA PRO A 155 6.08 -9.92 -21.07
C PRO A 155 5.60 -11.14 -21.86
N LEU A 156 4.66 -11.87 -21.27
CA LEU A 156 3.91 -12.92 -21.94
C LEU A 156 2.81 -12.27 -22.79
N THR A 157 2.57 -12.76 -24.01
CA THR A 157 1.47 -12.26 -24.86
C THR A 157 0.48 -13.39 -25.13
N ILE A 158 -0.77 -13.21 -24.71
CA ILE A 158 -1.87 -14.16 -24.95
C ILE A 158 -3.07 -13.37 -25.46
N GLY A 159 -3.67 -13.79 -26.58
CA GLY A 159 -4.85 -13.13 -27.16
C GLY A 159 -4.63 -11.64 -27.47
N GLY A 160 -3.41 -11.25 -27.87
CA GLY A 160 -3.06 -9.85 -28.14
C GLY A 160 -2.85 -8.97 -26.91
N ARG A 161 -3.00 -9.51 -25.68
CA ARG A 161 -2.75 -8.80 -24.42
C ARG A 161 -1.39 -9.14 -23.86
N ARG A 162 -0.71 -8.14 -23.31
CA ARG A 162 0.61 -8.29 -22.66
C ARG A 162 0.45 -8.41 -21.15
N PHE A 163 1.13 -9.38 -20.59
CA PHE A 163 1.19 -9.64 -19.16
C PHE A 163 2.63 -9.58 -18.66
N PHE A 164 2.85 -8.98 -17.50
CA PHE A 164 4.18 -8.65 -17.01
C PHE A 164 4.57 -9.56 -15.85
N GLY A 165 5.88 -9.69 -15.58
CA GLY A 165 6.38 -10.34 -14.37
C GLY A 165 6.09 -9.48 -13.14
N TYR A 166 7.12 -8.82 -12.59
CA TYR A 166 6.89 -7.81 -11.57
C TYR A 166 6.44 -6.48 -12.19
N LEU A 167 5.36 -5.90 -11.67
CA LEU A 167 4.89 -4.58 -12.10
C LEU A 167 4.23 -3.84 -10.94
N ALA A 168 4.49 -2.53 -10.84
CA ALA A 168 3.78 -1.64 -9.92
C ALA A 168 2.37 -1.33 -10.46
N ARG A 169 1.48 -2.32 -10.42
CA ARG A 169 0.10 -2.20 -10.91
C ARG A 169 -0.68 -1.21 -10.05
N GLY A 170 -1.61 -0.51 -10.68
CA GLY A 170 -2.44 0.46 -9.98
C GLY A 170 -3.70 0.81 -10.76
N ALA A 171 -4.75 1.16 -10.04
CA ALA A 171 -6.05 1.48 -10.60
C ALA A 171 -6.54 2.86 -10.12
N PRO A 172 -7.32 3.60 -10.93
CA PRO A 172 -7.72 3.26 -12.30
C PRO A 172 -6.72 3.75 -13.38
N PHE A 173 -5.73 4.56 -13.00
CA PHE A 173 -4.83 5.22 -13.96
C PHE A 173 -3.43 4.58 -14.08
N GLY A 174 -3.16 3.50 -13.34
CA GLY A 174 -1.90 2.78 -13.41
C GLY A 174 -1.93 1.63 -14.41
N PRO A 175 -0.82 0.87 -14.53
CA PRO A 175 -0.84 -0.34 -15.33
C PRO A 175 -1.74 -1.39 -14.68
N ASP A 176 -2.48 -2.09 -15.52
CA ASP A 176 -3.32 -3.23 -15.16
C ASP A 176 -3.31 -4.19 -16.36
N ASP A 177 -2.91 -5.43 -16.11
CA ASP A 177 -2.81 -6.54 -17.05
C ASP A 177 -3.71 -7.72 -16.64
N GLY A 178 -4.71 -7.49 -15.78
CA GLY A 178 -5.64 -8.51 -15.29
C GLY A 178 -5.12 -9.30 -14.09
N THR A 179 -3.92 -8.98 -13.59
CA THR A 179 -3.36 -9.63 -12.40
C THR A 179 -3.86 -8.94 -11.13
N LEU A 180 -4.45 -9.72 -10.24
CA LEU A 180 -4.98 -9.31 -8.95
C LEU A 180 -4.11 -9.85 -7.81
N SER A 181 -4.16 -9.16 -6.67
CA SER A 181 -3.35 -9.46 -5.50
C SER A 181 -4.24 -9.63 -4.27
N PRO A 182 -4.43 -10.88 -3.79
CA PRO A 182 -5.32 -11.14 -2.65
C PRO A 182 -4.95 -10.34 -1.41
N TRP A 183 -3.65 -10.28 -1.12
CA TRP A 183 -3.12 -9.55 0.03
C TRP A 183 -3.54 -8.08 0.05
N ALA A 184 -3.66 -7.43 -1.12
CA ALA A 184 -4.02 -6.03 -1.23
C ALA A 184 -5.46 -5.80 -0.76
N ALA A 185 -6.41 -6.63 -1.21
CA ALA A 185 -7.79 -6.51 -0.75
C ALA A 185 -7.92 -6.84 0.74
N ILE A 186 -7.25 -7.90 1.20
CA ILE A 186 -7.31 -8.35 2.60
C ILE A 186 -6.70 -7.31 3.56
N THR A 187 -5.61 -6.65 3.17
CA THR A 187 -4.96 -5.61 3.99
C THR A 187 -5.86 -4.38 4.19
N SER A 188 -6.88 -4.19 3.36
CA SER A 188 -7.90 -3.16 3.55
C SER A 188 -9.00 -3.51 4.56
N LEU A 189 -8.95 -4.69 5.19
CA LEU A 189 -9.99 -5.16 6.10
C LEU A 189 -10.38 -4.16 7.20
N PRO A 190 -9.44 -3.45 7.88
CA PRO A 190 -9.83 -2.46 8.87
C PRO A 190 -10.58 -1.25 8.31
N PHE A 191 -10.36 -0.90 7.04
CA PHE A 191 -10.95 0.31 6.45
C PHE A 191 -12.38 0.10 5.97
N ALA A 192 -12.67 -1.06 5.38
CA ALA A 192 -13.97 -1.36 4.77
C ALA A 192 -14.33 -2.85 4.88
N PRO A 193 -14.51 -3.38 6.10
CA PRO A 193 -14.77 -4.81 6.31
C PRO A 193 -15.98 -5.33 5.54
N GLU A 194 -17.00 -4.49 5.34
CA GLU A 194 -18.23 -4.81 4.62
C GLU A 194 -18.02 -5.19 3.15
N ILE A 195 -16.97 -4.68 2.49
CA ILE A 195 -16.62 -5.07 1.10
C ILE A 195 -15.41 -5.99 1.03
N VAL A 196 -14.59 -6.07 2.08
CA VAL A 196 -13.42 -6.95 2.11
C VAL A 196 -13.78 -8.37 2.57
N LEU A 197 -14.69 -8.55 3.54
CA LEU A 197 -15.09 -9.89 3.99
C LEU A 197 -15.70 -10.77 2.87
N PRO A 198 -16.57 -10.26 1.97
CA PRO A 198 -17.02 -11.01 0.80
C PRO A 198 -15.87 -11.45 -0.11
N VAL A 199 -14.86 -10.58 -0.31
CA VAL A 199 -13.67 -10.88 -1.12
C VAL A 199 -12.85 -12.02 -0.51
N LEU A 200 -12.67 -12.04 0.82
CA LEU A 200 -12.01 -13.14 1.50
C LEU A 200 -12.73 -14.47 1.27
N ARG A 201 -14.07 -14.48 1.31
CA ARG A 201 -14.86 -15.69 1.06
C ARG A 201 -14.66 -16.15 -0.38
N HIS A 202 -14.80 -15.23 -1.34
CA HIS A 202 -14.58 -15.52 -2.74
C HIS A 202 -13.19 -16.10 -3.01
N PHE A 203 -12.12 -15.49 -2.49
CA PHE A 203 -10.76 -16.01 -2.64
C PHE A 203 -10.57 -17.41 -2.04
N ARG A 204 -11.33 -17.78 -1.02
CA ARG A 204 -11.33 -19.16 -0.51
C ARG A 204 -12.08 -20.12 -1.44
N GLU A 205 -13.20 -19.69 -2.03
CA GLU A 205 -13.99 -20.49 -2.98
C GLU A 205 -13.26 -20.77 -4.30
N ILE A 206 -12.33 -19.91 -4.70
CA ILE A 206 -11.44 -20.11 -5.86
C ILE A 206 -10.05 -20.63 -5.49
N ASP A 207 -9.92 -21.23 -4.29
CA ASP A 207 -8.77 -21.98 -3.82
C ASP A 207 -7.42 -21.23 -3.81
N LEU A 208 -7.45 -19.90 -3.69
CA LEU A 208 -6.23 -19.07 -3.64
C LEU A 208 -5.38 -19.27 -2.36
N HIS A 209 -5.88 -20.05 -1.42
CA HIS A 209 -5.23 -20.42 -0.17
C HIS A 209 -4.69 -21.85 -0.18
N GLU A 210 -5.06 -22.67 -1.16
CA GLU A 210 -4.71 -24.08 -1.20
C GLU A 210 -3.27 -24.31 -1.71
N GLY A 211 -2.67 -25.42 -1.26
CA GLY A 211 -1.33 -25.82 -1.69
C GLY A 211 -0.19 -24.97 -1.13
N ASN A 212 -0.45 -24.11 -0.14
CA ASN A 212 0.56 -23.24 0.46
C ASN A 212 0.47 -23.18 2.00
N PRO A 213 1.59 -23.38 2.73
CA PRO A 213 1.60 -23.29 4.19
C PRO A 213 1.47 -21.85 4.73
N TYR A 214 1.55 -20.82 3.89
CA TYR A 214 1.62 -19.41 4.31
C TYR A 214 0.33 -18.61 4.03
N GLY A 215 -0.79 -19.26 3.74
CA GLY A 215 -2.07 -18.61 3.46
C GLY A 215 -2.28 -18.28 1.97
N PHE A 216 -2.86 -17.13 1.66
CA PHE A 216 -3.18 -16.75 0.29
C PHE A 216 -1.93 -16.52 -0.57
N THR A 217 -1.99 -16.90 -1.84
CA THR A 217 -0.96 -16.59 -2.85
C THR A 217 -0.70 -15.08 -2.97
N ALA A 218 0.51 -14.72 -3.43
CA ALA A 218 0.88 -13.33 -3.65
C ALA A 218 0.05 -12.64 -4.75
N SER A 219 -0.27 -13.34 -5.84
CA SER A 219 -1.07 -12.79 -6.94
C SER A 219 -1.61 -13.89 -7.84
N PHE A 220 -2.65 -13.57 -8.61
CA PHE A 220 -3.29 -14.47 -9.57
C PHE A 220 -3.84 -13.68 -10.76
N ASN A 221 -4.12 -14.37 -11.86
CA ASN A 221 -4.68 -13.76 -13.08
C ASN A 221 -5.71 -14.71 -13.71
N PRO A 222 -7.02 -14.48 -13.47
CA PRO A 222 -8.09 -15.32 -14.02
C PRO A 222 -8.23 -15.25 -15.54
N THR A 223 -7.61 -14.26 -16.19
CA THR A 223 -7.65 -14.13 -17.66
C THR A 223 -6.77 -15.19 -18.33
N ILE A 224 -5.78 -15.72 -17.62
CA ILE A 224 -4.92 -16.80 -18.11
C ILE A 224 -5.43 -18.12 -17.53
N ALA A 225 -5.99 -18.97 -18.38
CA ALA A 225 -6.49 -20.28 -17.96
C ALA A 225 -5.39 -21.10 -17.28
N ALA A 226 -5.72 -21.73 -16.16
CA ALA A 226 -4.84 -22.66 -15.49
C ALA A 226 -4.78 -24.01 -16.23
N ALA A 227 -3.63 -24.68 -16.17
CA ALA A 227 -3.45 -25.99 -16.83
C ALA A 227 -4.38 -27.08 -16.25
N ASP A 228 -4.75 -26.96 -14.97
CA ASP A 228 -5.66 -27.87 -14.26
C ASP A 228 -7.11 -27.37 -14.24
N GLY A 229 -7.43 -26.29 -14.97
CA GLY A 229 -8.81 -25.80 -15.13
C GLY A 229 -9.36 -25.02 -13.93
N ARG A 230 -8.58 -24.72 -12.89
CA ARG A 230 -9.05 -23.95 -11.73
C ARG A 230 -9.53 -22.55 -12.12
N ALA A 231 -10.58 -22.08 -11.44
CA ALA A 231 -11.24 -20.80 -11.75
C ALA A 231 -10.35 -19.57 -11.53
N CYS A 232 -9.35 -19.65 -10.64
CA CYS A 232 -8.44 -18.54 -10.39
C CYS A 232 -7.39 -18.32 -11.50
N GLY A 233 -7.29 -19.22 -12.48
CA GLY A 233 -6.35 -19.07 -13.58
C GLY A 233 -4.89 -19.18 -13.14
N TRP A 234 -4.02 -18.35 -13.72
CA TRP A 234 -2.60 -18.32 -13.33
C TRP A 234 -2.44 -17.87 -11.88
N VAL A 235 -1.57 -18.54 -11.13
CA VAL A 235 -1.24 -18.22 -9.73
C VAL A 235 0.27 -18.04 -9.59
N SER A 236 0.69 -17.03 -8.84
CA SER A 236 2.10 -16.80 -8.55
C SER A 236 2.69 -17.96 -7.73
N PRO A 237 3.89 -18.47 -8.09
CA PRO A 237 4.58 -19.47 -7.30
C PRO A 237 5.22 -18.88 -6.03
N ASP A 238 5.34 -17.55 -5.96
CA ASP A 238 6.12 -16.86 -4.94
C ASP A 238 5.26 -16.37 -3.78
N HIS A 239 5.90 -16.28 -2.61
CA HIS A 239 5.36 -15.64 -1.41
C HIS A 239 6.29 -14.52 -0.99
N VAL A 240 5.73 -13.33 -0.81
CA VAL A 240 6.51 -12.12 -0.53
C VAL A 240 6.22 -11.66 0.90
N GLY A 241 7.27 -11.47 1.70
CA GLY A 241 7.15 -11.12 3.12
C GLY A 241 6.38 -9.81 3.38
N ILE A 242 6.54 -8.80 2.52
CA ILE A 242 5.79 -7.54 2.63
C ILE A 242 4.28 -7.72 2.41
N ASN A 243 3.87 -8.75 1.65
CA ASN A 243 2.47 -9.07 1.40
C ASN A 243 1.90 -9.81 2.61
N GLN A 244 2.57 -10.88 3.04
CA GLN A 244 2.09 -11.76 4.12
C GLN A 244 2.08 -11.05 5.49
N GLY A 245 3.11 -10.24 5.76
CA GLY A 245 3.18 -9.44 6.99
C GLY A 245 2.02 -8.45 7.08
N ALA A 246 1.69 -7.77 5.98
CA ALA A 246 0.58 -6.81 5.96
C ALA A 246 -0.78 -7.48 6.23
N ILE A 247 -1.02 -8.66 5.65
CA ILE A 247 -2.25 -9.45 5.89
C ILE A 247 -2.42 -9.74 7.38
N ALA A 248 -1.42 -10.37 8.01
CA ALA A 248 -1.51 -10.79 9.40
C ALA A 248 -1.71 -9.60 10.35
N LEU A 249 -0.91 -8.54 10.16
CA LEU A 249 -0.94 -7.36 11.02
C LEU A 249 -2.24 -6.56 10.87
N MET A 250 -2.78 -6.42 9.66
CA MET A 250 -4.03 -5.69 9.45
C MET A 250 -5.26 -6.48 9.85
N ILE A 251 -5.25 -7.82 9.75
CA ILE A 251 -6.30 -8.65 10.36
C ILE A 251 -6.30 -8.44 11.88
N GLU A 252 -5.14 -8.40 12.52
CA GLU A 252 -5.08 -8.21 13.97
C GLU A 252 -5.49 -6.78 14.39
N ASN A 253 -5.12 -5.75 13.61
CA ASN A 253 -5.65 -4.40 13.82
C ASN A 253 -7.18 -4.35 13.69
N TYR A 254 -7.76 -5.02 12.69
CA TYR A 254 -9.22 -5.13 12.58
C TYR A 254 -9.86 -5.82 13.79
N ARG A 255 -9.24 -6.90 14.29
CA ARG A 255 -9.82 -7.70 15.39
C ARG A 255 -9.74 -7.02 16.75
N SER A 256 -8.65 -6.32 17.05
CA SER A 256 -8.36 -5.89 18.43
C SER A 256 -7.63 -4.56 18.55
N ASP A 257 -7.37 -3.85 17.43
CA ASP A 257 -6.50 -2.68 17.34
C ASP A 257 -5.10 -2.92 17.96
N PHE A 258 -4.60 -4.16 18.06
CA PHE A 258 -3.39 -4.46 18.87
C PHE A 258 -2.17 -3.63 18.47
N LEU A 259 -1.78 -3.64 17.18
CA LEU A 259 -0.58 -2.94 16.71
C LEU A 259 -0.79 -1.43 16.83
N TRP A 260 -1.97 -0.93 16.48
CA TRP A 260 -2.30 0.47 16.67
C TRP A 260 -2.21 0.91 18.13
N ARG A 261 -2.82 0.20 19.07
CA ARG A 261 -2.72 0.50 20.51
C ARG A 261 -1.29 0.45 21.02
N LEU A 262 -0.49 -0.48 20.52
CA LEU A 262 0.94 -0.57 20.82
C LEU A 262 1.70 0.66 20.29
N MET A 263 1.51 1.00 19.01
CA MET A 263 2.24 2.06 18.32
C MET A 263 1.86 3.47 18.80
N ARG A 264 0.61 3.69 19.24
CA ARG A 264 0.21 4.94 19.91
C ARG A 264 1.03 5.24 21.17
N ARG A 265 1.58 4.21 21.83
CA ARG A 265 2.42 4.36 23.04
C ARG A 265 3.90 4.58 22.72
N VAL A 266 4.32 4.52 21.46
CA VAL A 266 5.71 4.70 21.06
C VAL A 266 6.01 6.21 20.94
N PRO A 267 6.91 6.79 21.77
CA PRO A 267 7.15 8.23 21.78
C PRO A 267 7.61 8.80 20.45
N ALA A 268 8.39 8.02 19.67
CA ALA A 268 8.84 8.43 18.35
C ALA A 268 7.67 8.65 17.37
N ILE A 269 6.63 7.81 17.43
CA ILE A 269 5.46 7.96 16.55
C ILE A 269 4.69 9.24 16.91
N ALA A 270 4.35 9.44 18.19
CA ALA A 270 3.63 10.63 18.63
C ALA A 270 4.43 11.93 18.39
N THR A 271 5.72 11.92 18.68
CA THR A 271 6.61 13.08 18.44
C THR A 271 6.70 13.40 16.95
N GLY A 272 6.87 12.39 16.11
CA GLY A 272 6.99 12.54 14.66
C GLY A 272 5.71 13.08 14.03
N LEU A 273 4.56 12.55 14.42
CA LEU A 273 3.25 13.02 13.99
C LEU A 273 3.03 14.49 14.39
N ARG A 274 3.30 14.87 15.64
CA ARG A 274 3.18 16.27 16.08
C ARG A 274 4.15 17.19 15.31
N ARG A 275 5.38 16.75 15.05
CA ARG A 275 6.36 17.52 14.24
C ARG A 275 5.97 17.62 12.76
N ALA A 276 5.24 16.64 12.24
CA ALA A 276 4.60 16.70 10.92
C ALA A 276 3.32 17.57 10.90
N GLY A 277 2.92 18.14 12.04
CA GLY A 277 1.73 18.98 12.14
C GLY A 277 0.42 18.21 12.26
N PHE A 278 0.47 16.91 12.61
CA PHE A 278 -0.73 16.16 12.94
C PHE A 278 -1.31 16.61 14.29
N SER A 279 -2.64 16.63 14.36
CA SER A 279 -3.39 16.91 15.59
C SER A 279 -4.74 16.15 15.60
N GLY A 280 -5.38 16.10 16.76
CA GLY A 280 -6.69 15.47 16.97
C GLY A 280 -6.61 14.03 17.48
N GLY A 281 -7.76 13.37 17.58
CA GLY A 281 -7.85 11.93 17.85
C GLY A 281 -7.10 11.51 19.12
N TRP A 282 -6.15 10.59 18.96
CA TRP A 282 -5.36 10.02 20.05
C TRP A 282 -4.03 10.74 20.33
N LEU A 283 -3.69 11.76 19.53
CA LEU A 283 -2.45 12.55 19.66
C LEU A 283 -2.61 13.72 20.63
#